data_AF-A0A379UXJ1-F1
#
_entry.id   AF-A0A379UXJ1-F1
#
_cell.length_a   1.000
_cell.length_b   1.000
_cell.length_c   1.000
_cell.angle_alpha   90.00
_cell.angle_beta   90.00
_cell.angle_gamma   90.00
#
_symmetry.space_group_name_H-M   'P 1'
#
loop_
_entity.id
_entity.type
_entity.pdbx_description
1 polymer ?
#
loop_
_entity_poly.entity_id
_entity_poly.type
_entity_poly.pdbx_seq_one_letter_code
_entity_poly.pdbx_strand_id
1 'polypeptide(L)'
;MRRADGSGTSFVFTSYLAKVNDEWKSKVGAGSTVNWPTGLGGKGNDGIAAFVQRLPGAIGYVEYAYAKQNNLGLHQTGFCRRQTGKPDGRELL
;
A
#
# COMPACT_ATOMS: atom_id res chain seq x y z
N MET A 1 -0.23 -10.75 -2.50
CA MET A 1 -0.64 -10.94 -1.09
C MET A 1 -1.57 -9.81 -0.70
N ARG A 2 -2.75 -10.14 -0.16
CA ARG A 2 -3.78 -9.19 0.26
C ARG A 2 -4.23 -9.51 1.68
N ARG A 3 -4.82 -8.54 2.36
CA ARG A 3 -5.36 -8.76 3.72
C ARG A 3 -6.55 -9.70 3.69
N ALA A 4 -6.61 -10.62 4.65
CA ALA A 4 -7.76 -11.49 4.88
C ALA A 4 -8.79 -10.86 5.82
N ASP A 5 -8.32 -10.01 6.73
CA ASP A 5 -9.11 -9.25 7.68
C ASP A 5 -9.39 -7.82 7.19
N GLY A 6 -10.49 -7.24 7.66
CA GLY A 6 -10.80 -5.84 7.41
C GLY A 6 -9.73 -4.95 8.03
N SER A 7 -9.19 -4.00 7.26
CA SER A 7 -8.11 -3.16 7.75
C SER A 7 -8.08 -1.74 7.18
N GLY A 8 -7.60 -0.79 7.98
CA GLY A 8 -7.34 0.57 7.53
C GLY A 8 -6.30 0.64 6.41
N THR A 9 -5.30 -0.24 6.43
CA THR A 9 -4.29 -0.34 5.35
C THR A 9 -4.93 -0.77 4.04
N SER A 10 -5.87 -1.73 4.07
CA SER A 10 -6.67 -2.12 2.89
C SER A 10 -7.52 -0.96 2.40
N PHE A 11 -8.14 -0.19 3.30
CA PHE A 11 -8.93 0.97 2.90
C PHE A 11 -8.09 2.01 2.16
N VAL A 12 -6.93 2.38 2.71
CA VAL A 12 -6.02 3.35 2.07
C VAL A 12 -5.54 2.82 0.71
N PHE A 13 -5.13 1.56 0.65
CA PHE A 13 -4.61 0.95 -0.56
C PHE A 13 -5.67 0.85 -1.67
N THR A 14 -6.86 0.33 -1.36
CA THR A 14 -7.96 0.21 -2.33
C THR A 14 -8.51 1.58 -2.74
N SER A 15 -8.50 2.57 -1.85
CA SER A 15 -8.83 3.95 -2.18
C SER A 15 -7.85 4.58 -3.16
N TYR A 16 -6.55 4.28 -3.03
CA TYR A 16 -5.56 4.70 -4.01
C TYR A 16 -5.81 4.04 -5.36
N LEU A 17 -6.00 2.72 -5.40
CA LEU A 17 -6.26 1.98 -6.64
C LEU A 17 -7.52 2.50 -7.36
N ALA A 18 -8.59 2.78 -6.63
CA ALA A 18 -9.81 3.35 -7.19
C ALA A 18 -9.65 4.77 -7.75
N LYS A 19 -8.59 5.50 -7.39
CA LYS A 19 -8.28 6.83 -7.95
C LYS A 19 -7.39 6.78 -9.19
N VAL A 20 -6.54 5.77 -9.30
CA VAL A 20 -5.56 5.65 -10.40
C VAL A 20 -5.98 4.65 -11.48
N ASN A 21 -7.02 3.84 -11.22
CA ASN A 21 -7.52 2.83 -12.15
C ASN A 21 -9.06 2.79 -12.15
N ASP A 22 -9.67 3.19 -13.27
CA ASP A 22 -11.13 3.24 -13.44
C ASP A 22 -11.78 1.85 -13.48
N GLU A 23 -11.08 0.84 -14.01
CA GLU A 23 -11.55 -0.54 -13.99
C GLU A 23 -11.60 -1.07 -12.54
N TRP A 24 -10.58 -0.77 -11.74
CA TRP A 24 -10.58 -1.12 -10.32
C TRP A 24 -11.74 -0.45 -9.59
N LYS A 25 -11.93 0.85 -9.83
CA LYS A 25 -13.00 1.64 -9.21
C LYS A 25 -14.39 1.05 -9.49
N SER A 26 -14.63 0.64 -10.73
CA SER A 26 -15.93 0.08 -11.14
C SER A 26 -16.15 -1.36 -10.67
N LYS A 27 -15.13 -2.21 -10.70
CA LYS A 27 -15.26 -3.64 -10.37
C LYS A 27 -15.08 -3.97 -8.89
N VAL A 28 -14.17 -3.30 -8.20
CA VAL A 28 -13.77 -3.64 -6.82
C VAL A 28 -14.08 -2.51 -5.85
N GLY A 29 -13.83 -1.27 -6.24
CA GLY A 29 -14.05 -0.08 -5.41
C GLY A 29 -13.03 0.05 -4.27
N ALA A 30 -13.46 0.71 -3.19
CA ALA A 30 -12.63 1.01 -2.03
C ALA A 30 -13.33 0.60 -0.72
N GLY A 31 -12.57 0.04 0.21
CA GLY A 31 -13.12 -0.47 1.47
C GLY A 31 -12.06 -1.07 2.38
N SER A 32 -12.38 -1.19 3.67
CA SER A 32 -11.55 -1.92 4.63
C SER A 32 -11.52 -3.43 4.33
N THR A 33 -12.60 -3.94 3.72
CA THR A 33 -12.72 -5.27 3.11
C THR A 33 -13.33 -5.10 1.72
N VAL A 34 -12.80 -5.78 0.71
CA VAL A 34 -13.29 -5.77 -0.68
C VAL A 34 -13.29 -7.19 -1.26
N ASN A 35 -14.04 -7.39 -2.34
CA ASN A 35 -14.02 -8.64 -3.10
C ASN A 35 -12.78 -8.68 -3.99
N TRP A 36 -11.68 -9.17 -3.44
CA TRP A 36 -10.40 -9.24 -4.14
C TRP A 36 -10.51 -10.14 -5.39
N PRO A 37 -10.09 -9.67 -6.57
CA PRO A 37 -10.11 -10.50 -7.79
C PRO A 37 -9.10 -11.65 -7.72
N THR A 38 -8.01 -11.49 -6.97
CA THR A 38 -6.98 -12.50 -6.77
C THR A 38 -6.16 -12.23 -5.51
N GLY A 39 -5.28 -13.19 -5.17
CA GLY A 39 -4.26 -13.06 -4.14
C GLY A 39 -4.56 -13.82 -2.87
N LEU A 40 -3.50 -14.40 -2.29
CA LEU A 40 -3.57 -15.08 -1.00
C LEU A 40 -3.79 -14.09 0.15
N GLY A 41 -4.58 -14.53 1.13
CA GLY A 41 -5.00 -13.76 2.29
C GLY A 41 -4.07 -13.92 3.48
N GLY A 42 -3.43 -12.84 3.91
CA GLY A 42 -2.72 -12.77 5.18
C GLY A 42 -3.53 -12.05 6.26
N LYS A 43 -3.52 -12.58 7.48
CA LYS A 43 -4.10 -11.90 8.65
C LYS A 43 -3.12 -10.86 9.18
N GLY A 44 -3.56 -9.60 9.30
CA GLY A 44 -2.72 -8.52 9.81
C GLY A 44 -1.57 -8.13 8.86
N ASN A 45 -0.75 -7.17 9.26
CA ASN A 45 0.47 -6.84 8.52
C ASN A 45 1.52 -7.94 8.64
N ASP A 46 1.63 -8.59 9.81
CA ASP A 46 2.57 -9.69 10.05
C ASP A 46 2.34 -10.87 9.12
N GLY A 47 1.07 -11.26 8.91
CA GLY A 47 0.74 -12.34 8.00
C GLY A 47 1.13 -12.03 6.55
N ILE A 48 0.95 -10.78 6.11
CA ILE A 48 1.39 -10.36 4.77
C ILE A 48 2.91 -10.35 4.67
N ALA A 49 3.61 -9.78 5.66
CA ALA A 49 5.06 -9.74 5.70
C ALA A 49 5.67 -11.15 5.68
N ALA A 50 5.10 -12.09 6.46
CA ALA A 50 5.52 -13.48 6.48
C ALA A 50 5.33 -14.17 5.12
N PHE A 51 4.20 -13.92 4.43
CA PHE A 51 3.98 -14.46 3.09
C PHE A 51 4.95 -13.90 2.06
N VAL A 52 5.22 -12.59 2.09
CA VAL A 52 6.16 -11.94 1.16
C VAL A 52 7.58 -12.46 1.36
N GLN A 53 8.02 -12.72 2.59
CA GLN A 53 9.34 -13.31 2.86
C GLN A 53 9.46 -14.75 2.36
N ARG A 54 8.41 -15.55 2.54
CA ARG A 54 8.47 -17.01 2.30
C ARG A 54 8.23 -17.40 0.85
N LEU A 55 7.57 -16.54 0.07
CA LEU A 55 7.16 -16.86 -1.30
C LEU A 55 7.95 -16.00 -2.29
N PRO A 56 8.96 -16.57 -2.98
CA PRO A 56 9.72 -15.85 -3.99
C PRO A 56 8.80 -15.24 -5.07
N GLY A 57 9.05 -13.99 -5.42
CA GLY A 57 8.22 -13.24 -6.38
C GLY A 57 6.89 -12.73 -5.82
N ALA A 58 6.60 -12.92 -4.53
CA ALA A 58 5.40 -12.38 -3.92
C ALA A 58 5.45 -10.85 -3.80
N ILE A 59 4.33 -10.21 -4.14
CA ILE A 59 4.10 -8.78 -3.91
C ILE A 59 2.98 -8.64 -2.88
N GLY A 60 3.16 -7.77 -1.90
CA GLY A 60 2.15 -7.44 -0.89
C GLY A 60 2.22 -5.98 -0.49
N TYR A 61 1.13 -5.47 0.10
CA TYR A 61 1.08 -4.14 0.68
C TYR A 61 1.06 -4.27 2.21
N VAL A 62 1.97 -3.55 2.87
CA VAL A 62 2.10 -3.48 4.33
C VAL A 62 2.34 -2.03 4.73
N GLU A 63 2.06 -1.70 5.98
CA GLU A 63 2.50 -0.42 6.54
C GLU A 63 4.05 -0.36 6.58
N TYR A 64 4.61 0.84 6.45
CA TYR A 64 6.04 1.06 6.27
C TYR A 64 6.90 0.51 7.42
N ALA A 65 6.49 0.69 8.68
CA ALA A 65 7.24 0.18 9.82
C ALA A 65 7.37 -1.35 9.77
N TYR A 66 6.33 -2.07 9.33
CA TYR A 66 6.38 -3.52 9.17
C TYR A 66 7.36 -3.95 8.08
N ALA A 67 7.39 -3.25 6.94
CA ALA A 67 8.37 -3.53 5.91
C ALA A 67 9.80 -3.32 6.40
N LYS A 68 10.05 -2.23 7.13
CA LYS A 68 11.37 -1.90 7.69
C LYS A 68 11.81 -2.90 8.75
N GLN A 69 10.94 -3.27 9.69
CA GLN A 69 11.25 -4.25 10.75
C GLN A 69 11.54 -5.64 10.18
N ASN A 70 10.88 -6.00 9.08
CA ASN A 70 11.04 -7.30 8.43
C ASN A 70 12.07 -7.29 7.28
N ASN A 71 12.82 -6.20 7.10
CA ASN A 71 13.81 -6.03 6.03
C ASN A 71 13.25 -6.36 4.63
N LEU A 72 12.01 -5.97 4.36
CA LEU A 72 11.37 -6.19 3.07
C LEU A 72 11.84 -5.17 2.03
N GLY A 73 12.03 -5.65 0.80
CA GLY A 73 12.24 -4.77 -0.35
C GLY A 73 11.03 -3.87 -0.58
N LEU A 74 11.23 -2.55 -0.51
CA LEU A 74 10.19 -1.56 -0.76
C LEU A 74 10.23 -1.12 -2.22
N HIS A 75 9.08 -1.19 -2.90
CA HIS A 75 8.93 -0.58 -4.22
C HIS A 75 8.39 0.84 -4.07
N GLN A 76 9.13 1.83 -4.59
CA GLN A 76 8.66 3.21 -4.65
C GLN A 76 7.61 3.35 -5.75
N THR A 77 6.38 3.68 -5.37
CA THR A 77 5.37 4.13 -6.32
C THR A 77 5.58 5.61 -6.61
N GLY A 78 5.82 5.96 -7.87
CA GLY A 78 6.06 7.34 -8.27
C GLY A 78 4.79 8.19 -8.18
N PHE A 79 4.63 8.93 -7.08
CA PHE A 79 3.70 10.05 -7.02
C PHE A 79 4.33 11.22 -6.27
N CYS A 80 5.40 11.78 -6.85
CA CYS A 80 5.86 13.10 -6.46
C CYS A 80 4.93 14.13 -7.13
N ARG A 81 3.96 14.67 -6.39
CA ARG A 81 3.39 15.97 -6.79
C ARG A 81 4.59 16.92 -6.80
N ARG A 82 4.94 17.48 -7.96
CA ARG A 82 5.88 18.60 -8.03
C ARG A 82 5.29 19.69 -7.13
N GLN A 83 5.75 19.80 -5.87
CA GLN A 83 5.57 21.02 -5.11
C GLN A 83 6.43 22.04 -5.84
N THR A 84 5.81 22.85 -6.68
CA THR A 84 6.43 24.09 -7.14
C THR A 84 6.66 24.93 -5.89
N GLY A 85 7.92 25.03 -5.46
CA GLY A 85 8.36 25.92 -4.40
C GLY A 85 9.01 25.20 -3.22
N LYS A 86 10.34 25.12 -3.21
CA LYS A 86 11.07 25.17 -1.94
C LYS A 86 10.78 26.56 -1.32
N PRO A 87 10.39 26.70 -0.05
CA PRO A 87 10.55 27.98 0.62
C PRO A 87 12.04 28.26 0.72
N ASP A 88 12.46 29.42 0.21
CA ASP A 88 13.83 29.87 0.35
C ASP A 88 14.15 30.16 1.83
N GLY A 89 15.41 29.95 2.21
CA GLY A 89 15.88 30.12 3.58
C GLY A 89 16.31 31.55 3.89
N ARG A 90 15.41 32.54 3.78
CA ARG A 90 15.67 33.91 4.25
C ARG A 90 14.46 34.55 4.93
N GLU A 91 14.11 34.05 6.12
CA GLU A 91 13.36 34.86 7.09
C GLU A 91 13.65 34.39 8.52
N LEU A 92 14.87 34.68 8.98
CA LEU A 92 15.22 34.78 10.40
C LEU A 92 16.29 35.88 10.53
N LEU A 93 15.83 37.13 10.53
CA LEU A 93 16.44 38.27 11.20
C LEU A 93 15.33 39.09 11.84
#